data_AF-A0A535EIA2-F1
#
_entry.id   AF-A0A535EIA2-F1
#
_cell.length_a   1.000
_cell.length_b   1.000
_cell.length_c   1.000
_cell.angle_alpha   90.00
_cell.angle_beta   90.00
_cell.angle_gamma   90.00
#
_symmetry.space_group_name_H-M   'P 1'
#
loop_
_entity.id
_entity.type
_entity.pdbx_description
1 polymer ?
#
loop_
_entity_poly.entity_id
_entity_poly.type
_entity_poly.pdbx_seq_one_letter_code
_entity_poly.pdbx_strand_id
1 'polypeptide(L)'
;MLVIDPAVRAAHARQDLHAGLRYAAVRLAELLDPDTPFALSGCAYCDPLAAAGAFESAARDYLANPGVRFGTVLAASQLLTDALEQEGNLRAWYAGDVTRLLLFAGRLRQVPAVKTVGERQVKVPYHERTTWVRQKLGAMAGGSLARFRAAIEEPGTGYRDRLLDQLEVRLRCAPAGEREWAELEHDLCYTAALLLGEGRDGRELARAVAARVAAAPDACAAAGAVREVAAAPAAAYEVALVLHGAGSLEPESASALGVGVMDAAPPRWAAAWVSARAAAGEATPLLVAVQAWDPEQARMRAMLMAQALRDHLVAEHPEARLALASEALVLDVAAGTARRSGTAPRPLRRGRVARYESAAELVPFLRANALARGEVSPAVRVLHTWIALECLSRDGGGGDPVERPALSLKLESYLPPHLASVAAIAGLRAMLVASWDAARALALRSDRREEWLRLEARVGVAGGRPRSLARLVAVLRDQPALVEGLGPFPARRLADLGRRFEKGSRLAKVAEAVQVRTLIAVARLKLARHLAVHRGFDAAHATAPLAQSAVLVLDCAFEVVRRWLRPGCGPADALAEARRWHEANLAAWRSSPELELDADHLLHPRKQ
;
A
#
# COMPACT_ATOMS: atom_id res chain seq x y z
N MET A 1 0.55 -5.68 15.19
CA MET A 1 0.02 -4.32 15.38
C MET A 1 1.01 -3.51 16.19
N LEU A 2 1.70 -2.57 15.55
CA LEU A 2 2.71 -1.70 16.18
C LEU A 2 2.13 -0.72 17.22
N VAL A 3 0.81 -0.49 17.20
CA VAL A 3 0.13 0.38 18.19
C VAL A 3 0.36 -0.07 19.65
N ILE A 4 0.71 -1.35 19.87
CA ILE A 4 1.05 -1.89 21.20
C ILE A 4 2.56 -2.00 21.47
N ASP A 5 3.41 -1.58 20.54
CA ASP A 5 4.86 -1.57 20.68
C ASP A 5 5.28 -0.70 21.88
N PRO A 6 6.28 -1.11 22.69
CA PRO A 6 6.74 -0.33 23.83
C PRO A 6 7.08 1.13 23.50
N ALA A 7 7.74 1.39 22.36
CA ALA A 7 8.13 2.75 21.98
C ALA A 7 6.90 3.63 21.69
N VAL A 8 5.92 3.09 20.96
CA VAL A 8 4.67 3.79 20.62
C VAL A 8 3.87 4.10 21.88
N ARG A 9 3.82 3.15 22.83
CA ARG A 9 3.16 3.38 24.12
C ARG A 9 3.86 4.43 24.97
N ALA A 10 5.19 4.41 25.01
CA ALA A 10 5.97 5.40 25.74
C ALA A 10 5.70 6.82 25.19
N ALA A 11 5.73 7.00 23.87
CA ALA A 11 5.39 8.27 23.23
C ALA A 11 3.94 8.70 23.55
N HIS A 12 2.98 7.78 23.52
CA HIS A 12 1.58 8.07 23.81
C HIS A 12 1.34 8.48 25.28
N ALA A 13 2.10 7.92 26.21
CA ALA A 13 1.95 8.15 27.65
C ALA A 13 2.56 9.48 28.14
N ARG A 14 3.34 10.19 27.32
CA ARG A 14 3.99 11.46 27.66
C ARG A 14 2.99 12.61 27.85
N GLN A 15 2.46 12.77 29.06
CA GLN A 15 1.43 13.76 29.38
C GLN A 15 1.88 15.21 29.22
N ASP A 16 3.19 15.46 29.29
CA ASP A 16 3.82 16.76 29.02
C ASP A 16 3.76 17.15 27.54
N LEU A 17 3.58 16.19 26.62
CA LEU A 17 3.35 16.46 25.21
C LEU A 17 1.86 16.75 24.94
N HIS A 18 1.58 17.72 24.07
CA HIS A 18 0.20 18.01 23.68
C HIS A 18 -0.44 16.85 22.87
N ALA A 19 -1.76 16.88 22.78
CA ALA A 19 -2.56 15.81 22.18
C ALA A 19 -2.17 15.47 20.73
N GLY A 20 -1.88 16.49 19.90
CA GLY A 20 -1.45 16.33 18.51
C GLY A 20 -0.21 15.44 18.33
N LEU A 21 0.86 15.67 19.09
CA LEU A 21 2.09 14.86 19.03
C LEU A 21 1.87 13.42 19.48
N ARG A 22 1.18 13.23 20.60
CA ARG A 22 0.81 11.90 21.11
C ARG A 22 -0.08 11.13 20.14
N TYR A 23 -0.97 11.83 19.44
CA TYR A 23 -1.79 11.26 18.37
C TYR A 23 -0.92 10.84 17.19
N ALA A 24 -0.04 11.72 16.71
CA ALA A 24 0.80 11.49 15.54
C ALA A 24 1.71 10.27 15.69
N ALA A 25 2.33 10.08 16.86
CA ALA A 25 3.19 8.91 17.11
C ALA A 25 2.43 7.58 16.94
N VAL A 26 1.20 7.49 17.49
CA VAL A 26 0.37 6.29 17.37
C VAL A 26 -0.19 6.15 15.94
N ARG A 27 -0.62 7.28 15.34
CA ARG A 27 -1.21 7.29 14.00
C ARG A 27 -0.21 6.92 12.91
N LEU A 28 1.04 7.39 12.99
CA LEU A 28 2.11 6.97 12.08
C LEU A 28 2.43 5.48 12.26
N ALA A 29 2.50 4.98 13.49
CA ALA A 29 2.70 3.55 13.73
C ALA A 29 1.58 2.68 13.15
N GLU A 30 0.36 3.21 13.11
CA GLU A 30 -0.76 2.53 12.47
C GLU A 30 -0.71 2.63 10.94
N LEU A 31 -0.41 3.80 10.38
CA LEU A 31 -0.33 4.03 8.93
C LEU A 31 0.82 3.27 8.26
N LEU A 32 1.95 3.13 8.95
CA LEU A 32 3.16 2.49 8.44
C LEU A 32 3.21 0.97 8.69
N ASP A 33 2.37 0.42 9.57
CA ASP A 33 2.32 -1.02 9.84
C ASP A 33 1.50 -1.76 8.77
N PRO A 34 2.11 -2.65 7.96
CA PRO A 34 1.40 -3.41 6.93
C PRO A 34 0.31 -4.33 7.47
N ASP A 35 0.37 -4.68 8.75
CA ASP A 35 -0.61 -5.55 9.39
C ASP A 35 -1.81 -4.80 9.97
N THR A 36 -1.90 -3.49 9.79
CA THR A 36 -3.09 -2.74 10.20
C THR A 36 -4.05 -2.61 9.01
N PRO A 37 -5.37 -2.69 9.26
CA PRO A 37 -6.36 -2.42 8.20
C PRO A 37 -6.36 -0.95 7.74
N PHE A 38 -5.64 -0.07 8.44
CA PHE A 38 -5.48 1.33 8.08
C PHE A 38 -4.28 1.59 7.17
N ALA A 39 -3.41 0.60 6.94
CA ALA A 39 -2.46 0.65 5.84
C ALA A 39 -3.17 0.93 4.51
N LEU A 40 -4.39 0.40 4.30
CA LEU A 40 -5.25 0.74 3.15
C LEU A 40 -5.60 2.25 3.08
N SER A 41 -5.79 2.90 4.24
CA SER A 41 -6.06 4.34 4.28
C SER A 41 -4.82 5.16 3.96
N GLY A 42 -3.62 4.74 4.36
CA GLY A 42 -2.36 5.38 3.96
C GLY A 42 -2.04 5.14 2.47
N CYS A 43 -2.31 3.94 1.96
CA CYS A 43 -2.12 3.56 0.55
C CYS A 43 -3.13 4.21 -0.42
N ALA A 44 -4.25 4.70 0.11
CA ALA A 44 -5.25 5.43 -0.66
C ALA A 44 -4.78 6.82 -1.07
N TYR A 45 -3.86 7.41 -0.32
CA TYR A 45 -3.19 8.64 -0.69
C TYR A 45 -2.10 8.29 -1.70
N CYS A 46 -2.15 8.93 -2.86
CA CYS A 46 -1.10 8.78 -3.84
C CYS A 46 -0.02 9.80 -3.55
N ASP A 47 1.20 9.34 -3.30
CA ASP A 47 2.36 10.23 -3.38
C ASP A 47 2.41 10.84 -4.81
N PRO A 48 2.32 12.17 -4.93
CA PRO A 48 2.40 12.86 -6.21
C PRO A 48 3.71 12.62 -6.95
N LEU A 49 4.83 12.42 -6.23
CA LEU A 49 6.13 12.10 -6.82
C LEU A 49 6.07 10.73 -7.53
N ALA A 50 5.61 9.69 -6.80
CA ALA A 50 5.40 8.38 -7.38
C ALA A 50 4.41 8.40 -8.56
N ALA A 51 3.33 9.20 -8.49
CA ALA A 51 2.35 9.32 -9.57
C ALA A 51 2.96 9.94 -10.83
N ALA A 52 3.74 11.01 -10.68
CA ALA A 52 4.42 11.67 -11.78
C ALA A 52 5.46 10.75 -12.43
N GLY A 53 6.25 10.04 -11.62
CA GLY A 53 7.23 9.06 -12.10
C GLY A 53 6.58 7.89 -12.86
N ALA A 54 5.47 7.35 -12.35
CA ALA A 54 4.72 6.28 -13.02
C ALA A 54 4.18 6.73 -14.39
N PHE A 55 3.66 7.96 -14.47
CA PHE A 55 3.15 8.50 -15.72
C PHE A 55 4.26 8.80 -16.73
N GLU A 56 5.40 9.33 -16.28
CA GLU A 56 6.54 9.51 -17.16
C GLU A 56 7.06 8.18 -17.70
N SER A 57 7.21 7.17 -16.84
CA SER A 57 7.62 5.83 -17.29
C SER A 57 6.67 5.30 -18.36
N ALA A 58 5.35 5.36 -18.10
CA ALA A 58 4.35 4.92 -19.07
C ALA A 58 4.41 5.72 -20.39
N ALA A 59 4.64 7.04 -20.32
CA ALA A 59 4.80 7.88 -21.50
C ALA A 59 6.06 7.53 -22.29
N ARG A 60 7.20 7.37 -21.61
CA ARG A 60 8.48 6.97 -22.21
C ARG A 60 8.36 5.61 -22.88
N ASP A 61 7.74 4.65 -22.22
CA ASP A 61 7.52 3.30 -22.74
C ASP A 61 6.64 3.31 -24.00
N TYR A 62 5.56 4.09 -23.99
CA TYR A 62 4.67 4.22 -25.15
C TYR A 62 5.34 4.91 -26.35
N LEU A 63 6.21 5.88 -26.09
CA LEU A 63 6.98 6.56 -27.12
C LEU A 63 8.05 5.63 -27.72
N ALA A 64 8.74 4.85 -26.87
CA ALA A 64 9.82 3.96 -27.28
C ALA A 64 9.34 2.66 -27.94
N ASN A 65 8.19 2.10 -27.56
CA ASN A 65 7.75 0.77 -27.98
C ASN A 65 6.39 0.81 -28.71
N PRO A 66 6.31 0.33 -29.96
CA PRO A 66 5.05 0.23 -30.69
C PRO A 66 4.01 -0.70 -30.05
N GLY A 67 4.45 -1.67 -29.22
CA GLY A 67 3.58 -2.67 -28.58
C GLY A 67 2.86 -2.19 -27.32
N VAL A 68 3.25 -1.06 -26.73
CA VAL A 68 2.63 -0.55 -25.50
C VAL A 68 1.28 0.09 -25.85
N ARG A 69 0.22 -0.36 -25.17
CA ARG A 69 -1.14 0.13 -25.44
C ARG A 69 -1.34 1.53 -24.87
N PHE A 70 -2.04 2.39 -25.61
CA PHE A 70 -2.40 3.74 -25.13
C PHE A 70 -3.22 3.71 -23.82
N GLY A 71 -3.98 2.64 -23.58
CA GLY A 71 -4.71 2.44 -22.32
C GLY A 71 -3.80 2.47 -21.08
N THR A 72 -2.54 2.04 -21.20
CA THR A 72 -1.53 2.11 -20.13
C THR A 72 -1.21 3.55 -19.77
N VAL A 73 -1.05 4.41 -20.79
CA VAL A 73 -0.81 5.85 -20.62
C VAL A 73 -2.03 6.54 -20.02
N LEU A 74 -3.25 6.19 -20.47
CA LEU A 74 -4.48 6.73 -19.89
C LEU A 74 -4.62 6.37 -18.41
N ALA A 75 -4.35 5.12 -18.04
CA ALA A 75 -4.39 4.68 -16.65
C ALA A 75 -3.39 5.46 -15.77
N ALA A 76 -2.14 5.61 -16.22
CA ALA A 76 -1.14 6.38 -15.51
C ALA A 76 -1.48 7.89 -15.46
N SER A 77 -2.10 8.43 -16.51
CA SER A 77 -2.58 9.83 -16.52
C SER A 77 -3.73 10.07 -15.53
N GLN A 78 -4.65 9.10 -15.41
CA GLN A 78 -5.70 9.14 -14.40
C GLN A 78 -5.09 9.13 -13.01
N LEU A 79 -4.07 8.31 -12.82
CA LEU A 79 -3.34 8.24 -11.56
C LEU A 79 -2.73 9.57 -11.13
N LEU A 80 -2.02 10.20 -12.07
CA LEU A 80 -1.46 11.51 -11.84
C LEU A 80 -2.57 12.52 -11.53
N THR A 81 -3.67 12.50 -12.29
CA THR A 81 -4.80 13.41 -12.07
C THR A 81 -5.37 13.25 -10.66
N ASP A 82 -5.63 12.02 -10.24
CA ASP A 82 -6.18 11.73 -8.91
C ASP A 82 -5.22 12.18 -7.80
N ALA A 83 -3.91 11.95 -7.95
CA ALA A 83 -2.90 12.41 -6.99
C ALA A 83 -2.86 13.94 -6.88
N LEU A 84 -2.87 14.63 -8.03
CA LEU A 84 -2.84 16.08 -8.11
C LEU A 84 -4.11 16.75 -7.55
N GLU A 85 -5.26 16.07 -7.65
CA GLU A 85 -6.54 16.58 -7.16
C GLU A 85 -6.76 16.29 -5.67
N GLN A 86 -6.27 15.17 -5.17
CA GLN A 86 -6.43 14.77 -3.78
C GLN A 86 -5.47 15.49 -2.82
N GLU A 87 -4.28 15.89 -3.29
CA GLU A 87 -3.31 16.61 -2.47
C GLU A 87 -3.55 18.12 -2.57
N GLY A 88 -4.33 18.65 -1.63
CA GLY A 88 -4.71 20.06 -1.59
C GLY A 88 -3.51 21.01 -1.54
N ASN A 89 -2.40 20.60 -0.90
CA ASN A 89 -1.21 21.43 -0.77
C ASN A 89 -0.53 21.70 -2.12
N LEU A 90 -0.62 20.78 -3.09
CA LEU A 90 0.01 20.96 -4.41
C LEU A 90 -0.56 22.16 -5.17
N ARG A 91 -1.87 22.42 -5.06
CA ARG A 91 -2.49 23.58 -5.70
C ARG A 91 -1.99 24.89 -5.11
N ALA A 92 -1.63 24.90 -3.82
CA ALA A 92 -1.04 26.06 -3.18
C ALA A 92 0.44 26.22 -3.55
N TRP A 93 1.21 25.13 -3.58
CA TRP A 93 2.66 25.16 -3.76
C TRP A 93 3.12 25.22 -5.22
N TYR A 94 2.35 24.62 -6.13
CA TYR A 94 2.72 24.40 -7.54
C TYR A 94 1.58 24.75 -8.50
N ALA A 95 0.77 25.77 -8.17
CA ALA A 95 -0.49 26.10 -8.85
C ALA A 95 -0.41 26.07 -10.39
N GLY A 96 0.60 26.73 -10.96
CA GLY A 96 0.77 26.85 -12.41
C GLY A 96 1.14 25.52 -13.09
N ASP A 97 1.93 24.68 -12.44
CA ASP A 97 2.33 23.38 -13.00
C ASP A 97 1.22 22.34 -12.86
N VAL A 98 0.55 22.30 -11.71
CA VAL A 98 -0.61 21.43 -11.48
C VAL A 98 -1.73 21.73 -12.48
N THR A 99 -2.08 23.01 -12.66
CA THR A 99 -3.12 23.41 -13.63
C THR A 99 -2.78 22.96 -15.04
N ARG A 100 -1.53 23.13 -15.47
CA ARG A 100 -1.08 22.71 -16.81
C ARG A 100 -1.13 21.19 -16.99
N LEU A 101 -0.75 20.42 -15.97
CA LEU A 101 -0.82 18.96 -16.01
C LEU A 101 -2.26 18.46 -16.05
N LEU A 102 -3.16 19.02 -15.25
CA LEU A 102 -4.58 18.65 -15.25
C LEU A 102 -5.23 18.95 -16.61
N LEU A 103 -4.98 20.14 -17.18
CA LEU A 103 -5.46 20.49 -18.52
C LEU A 103 -4.93 19.53 -19.58
N PHE A 104 -3.66 19.13 -19.48
CA PHE A 104 -3.07 18.19 -20.41
C PHE A 104 -3.64 16.78 -20.25
N ALA A 105 -3.76 16.27 -19.03
CA ALA A 105 -4.37 14.97 -18.76
C ALA A 105 -5.82 14.92 -19.27
N GLY A 106 -6.58 16.01 -19.11
CA GLY A 106 -7.90 16.17 -19.70
C GLY A 106 -7.88 16.06 -21.23
N ARG A 107 -6.93 16.71 -21.90
CA ARG A 107 -6.75 16.62 -23.37
C ARG A 107 -6.38 15.21 -23.83
N LEU A 108 -5.52 14.50 -23.11
CA LEU A 108 -5.15 13.11 -23.45
C LEU A 108 -6.37 12.18 -23.49
N ARG A 109 -7.39 12.43 -22.66
CA ARG A 109 -8.63 11.63 -22.64
C ARG A 109 -9.56 11.95 -23.81
N GLN A 110 -9.32 13.06 -24.51
CA GLN A 110 -10.11 13.53 -25.65
C GLN A 110 -9.45 13.17 -27.00
N VAL A 111 -8.89 11.95 -27.11
CA VAL A 111 -8.32 11.51 -28.39
C VAL A 111 -9.40 11.58 -29.47
N PRO A 112 -9.17 12.32 -30.59
CA PRO A 112 -10.16 12.48 -31.63
C PRO A 112 -10.61 11.12 -32.17
N ALA A 113 -11.88 10.76 -31.91
CA ALA A 113 -12.47 9.54 -32.45
C ALA A 113 -13.06 9.76 -33.84
N VAL A 114 -13.48 10.99 -34.13
CA VAL A 114 -14.18 11.39 -35.35
C VAL A 114 -13.63 12.76 -35.79
N LYS A 115 -13.43 12.95 -37.09
CA LYS A 115 -13.10 14.24 -37.72
C LYS A 115 -14.15 14.60 -38.75
N THR A 116 -14.39 15.89 -38.93
CA THR A 116 -15.30 16.40 -39.96
C THR A 116 -14.52 16.64 -41.24
N VAL A 117 -14.99 16.08 -42.35
CA VAL A 117 -14.44 16.30 -43.71
C VAL A 117 -15.60 16.77 -44.58
N GLY A 118 -15.64 18.07 -44.87
CA GLY A 118 -16.83 18.73 -45.44
C GLY A 118 -18.00 18.70 -44.44
N GLU A 119 -19.16 18.20 -44.85
CA GLU A 119 -20.34 18.01 -43.98
C GLU A 119 -20.37 16.63 -43.29
N ARG A 120 -19.43 15.71 -43.62
CA ARG A 120 -19.46 14.33 -43.14
C ARG A 120 -18.54 14.12 -41.94
N GLN A 121 -19.04 13.38 -40.95
CA GLN A 121 -18.26 12.88 -39.82
C GLN A 121 -17.62 11.53 -40.19
N VAL A 122 -16.29 11.44 -40.09
CA VAL A 122 -15.52 10.25 -40.44
C VAL A 122 -14.66 9.82 -39.26
N LYS A 123 -14.59 8.51 -38.98
CA LYS A 123 -13.72 7.96 -37.92
C LYS A 123 -12.26 8.29 -38.20
N VAL A 124 -11.55 8.80 -37.20
CA VAL A 124 -10.12 9.11 -37.35
C VAL A 124 -9.33 7.80 -37.47
N PRO A 125 -8.49 7.63 -38.51
CA PRO A 125 -7.65 6.45 -38.68
C PRO A 125 -6.79 6.17 -37.45
N TYR A 126 -6.50 4.89 -37.19
CA TYR A 126 -5.70 4.48 -36.03
C TYR A 126 -4.31 5.14 -36.02
N HIS A 127 -3.63 5.20 -37.17
CA HIS A 127 -2.31 5.82 -37.29
C HIS A 127 -2.35 7.32 -36.97
N GLU A 128 -3.36 8.06 -37.44
CA GLU A 128 -3.53 9.50 -37.11
C GLU A 128 -3.74 9.70 -35.60
N ARG A 129 -4.56 8.86 -34.95
CA ARG A 129 -4.76 8.91 -33.49
C ARG A 129 -3.46 8.63 -32.73
N THR A 130 -2.72 7.61 -33.15
CA THR A 130 -1.43 7.25 -32.53
C THR A 130 -0.40 8.37 -32.72
N THR A 131 -0.31 8.99 -33.90
CA THR A 131 0.57 10.14 -34.15
C THR A 131 0.19 11.33 -33.28
N TRP A 132 -1.10 11.66 -33.19
CA TRP A 132 -1.59 12.73 -32.32
C TRP A 132 -1.21 12.49 -30.86
N VAL A 133 -1.44 11.27 -30.35
CA VAL A 133 -1.10 10.90 -28.97
C VAL A 133 0.40 11.00 -28.74
N ARG A 134 1.23 10.45 -29.64
CA ARG A 134 2.69 10.51 -29.52
C ARG A 134 3.22 11.94 -29.51
N GLN A 135 2.70 12.80 -30.39
CA GLN A 135 3.07 14.23 -30.41
C GLN A 135 2.71 14.93 -29.10
N LYS A 136 1.50 14.71 -28.57
CA LYS A 136 1.09 15.30 -27.29
C LYS A 136 1.93 14.78 -26.12
N LEU A 137 2.17 13.47 -26.05
CA LEU A 137 2.99 12.87 -25.00
C LEU A 137 4.43 13.37 -25.04
N GLY A 138 5.04 13.43 -26.23
CA GLY A 138 6.40 13.97 -26.39
C GLY A 138 6.51 15.42 -25.91
N ALA A 139 5.57 16.28 -26.33
CA ALA A 139 5.55 17.69 -25.91
C ALA A 139 5.37 17.87 -24.40
N MET A 140 4.63 16.98 -23.74
CA MET A 140 4.42 17.04 -22.31
C MET A 140 5.59 16.45 -21.52
N ALA A 141 6.10 15.29 -21.92
CA ALA A 141 7.21 14.62 -21.25
C ALA A 141 8.46 15.51 -21.23
N GLY A 142 8.76 16.19 -22.33
CA GLY A 142 9.85 17.19 -22.39
C GLY A 142 9.47 18.60 -21.94
N GLY A 143 8.23 18.83 -21.48
CA GLY A 143 7.69 20.15 -21.18
C GLY A 143 7.11 20.24 -19.77
N SER A 144 5.78 20.31 -19.66
CA SER A 144 5.10 20.52 -18.38
C SER A 144 5.37 19.44 -17.33
N LEU A 145 5.53 18.17 -17.74
CA LEU A 145 5.82 17.08 -16.80
C LEU A 145 7.25 17.17 -16.27
N ALA A 146 8.23 17.40 -17.15
CA ALA A 146 9.63 17.62 -16.74
C ALA A 146 9.78 18.83 -15.80
N ARG A 147 9.13 19.95 -16.10
CA ARG A 147 9.16 21.13 -15.23
C ARG A 147 8.52 20.86 -13.87
N PHE A 148 7.35 20.20 -13.85
CA PHE A 148 6.72 19.82 -12.60
C PHE A 148 7.62 18.90 -11.78
N ARG A 149 8.22 17.87 -12.40
CA ARG A 149 9.19 16.97 -11.76
C ARG A 149 10.37 17.70 -11.15
N ALA A 150 11.00 18.60 -11.91
CA ALA A 150 12.09 19.41 -11.40
C ALA A 150 11.66 20.22 -10.16
N ALA A 151 10.49 20.85 -10.19
CA ALA A 151 9.99 21.66 -9.08
C ALA A 151 9.60 20.83 -7.84
N ILE A 152 9.04 19.64 -8.04
CA ILE A 152 8.55 18.78 -6.95
C ILE A 152 9.69 17.97 -6.30
N GLU A 153 10.75 17.65 -7.06
CA GLU A 153 11.96 16.94 -6.60
C GLU A 153 13.07 17.89 -6.12
N GLU A 154 12.90 19.21 -6.26
CA GLU A 154 13.91 20.21 -5.89
C GLU A 154 14.39 20.03 -4.44
N PRO A 155 15.69 19.82 -4.19
CA PRO A 155 16.20 19.68 -2.83
C PRO A 155 15.91 20.92 -1.96
N GLY A 156 15.43 20.70 -0.74
CA GLY A 156 15.14 21.75 0.24
C GLY A 156 13.87 22.55 -0.01
N THR A 157 13.32 22.56 -1.24
CA THR A 157 12.10 23.33 -1.58
C THR A 157 11.03 22.53 -2.31
N GLY A 158 11.30 21.26 -2.61
CA GLY A 158 10.39 20.31 -3.24
C GLY A 158 9.29 19.82 -2.31
N TYR A 159 8.39 18.97 -2.83
CA TYR A 159 7.18 18.54 -2.12
C TYR A 159 7.52 17.79 -0.85
N ARG A 160 8.52 16.91 -0.92
CA ARG A 160 8.98 16.14 0.24
C ARG A 160 9.35 17.04 1.40
N ASP A 161 10.27 17.98 1.19
CA ASP A 161 10.77 18.82 2.27
C ASP A 161 9.68 19.78 2.77
N ARG A 162 8.86 20.35 1.86
CA ARG A 162 7.71 21.17 2.24
C ARG A 162 6.66 20.42 3.07
N LEU A 163 6.35 19.17 2.72
CA LEU A 163 5.40 18.33 3.46
C LEU A 163 5.93 18.02 4.86
N LEU A 164 7.22 17.67 4.98
CA LEU A 164 7.84 17.38 6.25
C LEU A 164 7.95 18.63 7.14
N ASP A 165 8.29 19.78 6.57
CA ASP A 165 8.32 21.07 7.27
C ASP A 165 6.92 21.49 7.73
N GLN A 166 5.89 21.32 6.88
CA GLN A 166 4.50 21.58 7.24
C GLN A 166 4.03 20.67 8.39
N LEU A 167 4.34 19.37 8.31
CA LEU A 167 4.03 18.42 9.37
C LEU A 167 4.72 18.84 10.68
N GLU A 168 6.01 19.19 10.64
CA GLU A 168 6.72 19.67 11.82
C GLU A 168 6.06 20.91 12.44
N VAL A 169 5.74 21.92 11.62
CA VAL A 169 5.05 23.13 12.07
C VAL A 169 3.71 22.80 12.72
N ARG A 170 2.92 21.90 12.13
CA ARG A 170 1.65 21.45 12.71
C ARG A 170 1.85 20.68 14.02
N LEU A 171 2.93 19.92 14.14
CA LEU A 171 3.25 19.15 15.34
C LEU A 171 3.85 19.99 16.46
N ARG A 172 4.38 21.19 16.19
CA ARG A 172 4.84 22.12 17.23
C ARG A 172 3.71 22.76 18.02
N CYS A 173 2.50 22.80 17.45
CA CYS A 173 1.34 23.45 18.05
C CYS A 173 0.24 22.43 18.36
N ALA A 174 -0.47 22.62 19.47
CA ALA A 174 -1.66 21.82 19.75
C ALA A 174 -2.78 22.15 18.76
N PRO A 175 -3.41 21.16 18.10
CA PRO A 175 -4.56 21.40 17.23
C PRO A 175 -5.71 22.01 18.05
N ALA A 176 -6.15 23.21 17.68
CA ALA A 176 -7.15 23.97 18.42
C ALA A 176 -8.60 23.57 18.08
N GLY A 177 -8.85 23.03 16.89
CA GLY A 177 -10.18 22.70 16.40
C GLY A 177 -10.21 21.58 15.37
N GLU A 178 -11.42 21.29 14.89
CA GLU A 178 -11.67 20.19 13.93
C GLU A 178 -10.89 20.35 12.63
N ARG A 179 -10.71 21.58 12.16
CA ARG A 179 -9.98 21.87 10.93
C ARG A 179 -8.51 21.51 11.09
N GLU A 180 -7.87 21.96 12.16
CA GLU A 180 -6.46 21.71 12.47
C GLU A 180 -6.20 20.22 12.65
N TRP A 181 -7.15 19.49 13.25
CA TRP A 181 -7.08 18.04 13.35
C TRP A 181 -7.21 17.33 12.00
N ALA A 182 -8.11 17.79 11.13
CA ALA A 182 -8.28 17.23 9.78
C ALA A 182 -7.03 17.48 8.92
N GLU A 183 -6.45 18.67 9.06
CA GLU A 183 -5.18 19.08 8.47
C GLU A 183 -4.02 18.18 8.96
N LEU A 184 -3.84 18.00 10.27
CA LEU A 184 -2.84 17.09 10.82
C LEU A 184 -3.02 15.66 10.29
N GLU A 185 -4.25 15.13 10.27
CA GLU A 185 -4.53 13.80 9.73
C GLU A 185 -4.15 13.67 8.25
N HIS A 186 -4.42 14.70 7.46
CA HIS A 186 -4.07 14.76 6.04
C HIS A 186 -2.55 14.67 5.85
N ASP A 187 -1.77 15.49 6.55
CA ASP A 187 -0.30 15.49 6.42
C ASP A 187 0.32 14.18 6.93
N LEU A 188 -0.19 13.60 8.01
CA LEU A 188 0.27 12.29 8.49
C LEU A 188 0.04 11.19 7.45
N CYS A 189 -1.11 11.22 6.76
CA CYS A 189 -1.42 10.26 5.71
C CYS A 189 -0.51 10.41 4.49
N TYR A 190 -0.29 11.64 4.00
CA TYR A 190 0.61 11.89 2.87
C TYR A 190 2.08 11.65 3.22
N THR A 191 2.49 11.97 4.46
CA THR A 191 3.84 11.67 4.94
C THR A 191 4.06 10.16 4.99
N ALA A 192 3.08 9.39 5.49
CA ALA A 192 3.17 7.93 5.45
C ALA A 192 3.21 7.39 4.01
N ALA A 193 2.39 7.93 3.11
CA ALA A 193 2.38 7.54 1.70
C ALA A 193 3.73 7.82 1.01
N LEU A 194 4.32 8.99 1.26
CA LEU A 194 5.64 9.39 0.78
C LEU A 194 6.72 8.43 1.30
N LEU A 195 6.78 8.21 2.61
CA LEU A 195 7.80 7.37 3.25
C LEU A 195 7.71 5.90 2.82
N LEU A 196 6.50 5.38 2.63
CA LEU A 196 6.30 4.04 2.05
C LEU A 196 6.64 4.02 0.55
N GLY A 197 6.37 5.10 -0.18
CA GLY A 197 6.73 5.27 -1.60
C GLY A 197 8.23 5.30 -1.85
N GLU A 198 9.01 5.81 -0.89
CA GLU A 198 10.47 5.67 -0.86
C GLU A 198 10.91 4.21 -0.65
N GLY A 199 10.00 3.30 -0.28
CA GLY A 199 10.31 1.89 -0.05
C GLY A 199 10.99 1.61 1.29
N ARG A 200 10.77 2.48 2.30
CA ARG A 200 11.23 2.26 3.68
C ARG A 200 10.42 1.14 4.35
N ASP A 201 11.04 0.41 5.29
CA ASP A 201 10.29 -0.47 6.21
C ASP A 201 9.47 0.39 7.17
N GLY A 202 8.17 0.47 6.90
CA GLY A 202 7.24 1.24 7.72
C GLY A 202 7.25 0.84 9.20
N ARG A 203 7.54 -0.42 9.54
CA ARG A 203 7.58 -0.87 10.94
C ARG A 203 8.81 -0.38 11.68
N GLU A 204 9.97 -0.44 11.04
CA GLU A 204 11.19 0.11 11.62
C GLU A 204 11.08 1.63 11.75
N LEU A 205 10.55 2.30 10.72
CA LEU A 205 10.33 3.73 10.71
C LEU A 205 9.38 4.19 11.83
N ALA A 206 8.24 3.51 11.97
CA ALA A 206 7.29 3.78 13.05
C ALA A 206 7.92 3.65 14.44
N ARG A 207 8.72 2.60 14.67
CA ARG A 207 9.44 2.42 15.94
C ARG A 207 10.47 3.51 16.18
N ALA A 208 11.24 3.88 15.16
CA ALA A 208 12.25 4.93 15.25
C ALA A 208 11.62 6.29 15.59
N VAL A 209 10.54 6.67 14.88
CA VAL A 209 9.78 7.89 15.17
C VAL A 209 9.25 7.86 16.60
N ALA A 210 8.57 6.79 17.00
CA ALA A 210 8.00 6.68 18.33
C ALA A 210 9.07 6.72 19.44
N ALA A 211 10.21 6.06 19.24
CA ALA A 211 11.30 6.07 20.20
C ALA A 211 11.91 7.46 20.36
N ARG A 212 12.13 8.19 19.26
CA ARG A 212 12.65 9.56 19.31
C ARG A 212 11.66 10.54 19.94
N VAL A 213 10.36 10.41 19.64
CA VAL A 213 9.31 11.21 20.29
C VAL A 213 9.23 10.91 21.79
N ALA A 214 9.34 9.65 22.18
CA ALA A 214 9.31 9.25 23.59
C ALA A 214 10.52 9.78 24.38
N ALA A 215 11.69 9.90 23.74
CA ALA A 215 12.93 10.37 24.35
C ALA A 215 13.14 11.88 24.25
N ALA A 216 12.29 12.60 23.52
CA ALA A 216 12.44 14.04 23.33
C ALA A 216 12.25 14.81 24.65
N PRO A 217 13.03 15.87 24.92
CA PRO A 217 12.91 16.64 26.15
C PRO A 217 11.60 17.45 26.22
N ASP A 218 11.15 17.99 25.09
CA ASP A 218 9.97 18.85 24.98
C ASP A 218 9.21 18.63 23.66
N ALA A 219 8.08 19.33 23.50
CA ALA A 219 7.23 19.24 22.32
C ALA A 219 7.90 19.74 21.02
N CYS A 220 8.78 20.74 21.09
CA CYS A 220 9.49 21.26 19.93
C CYS A 220 10.50 20.23 19.42
N ALA A 221 11.29 19.65 20.32
CA ALA A 221 12.22 18.58 20.01
C ALA A 221 11.49 17.31 19.53
N ALA A 222 10.31 16.99 20.09
CA ALA A 222 9.50 15.87 19.64
C ALA A 222 8.97 16.07 18.21
N ALA A 223 8.50 17.27 17.86
CA ALA A 223 8.10 17.60 16.50
C ALA A 223 9.28 17.51 15.52
N GLY A 224 10.41 18.12 15.90
CA GLY A 224 11.66 18.06 15.13
C GLY A 224 12.16 16.63 14.93
N ALA A 225 12.01 15.75 15.92
CA ALA A 225 12.36 14.35 15.83
C ALA A 225 11.54 13.57 14.79
N VAL A 226 10.23 13.84 14.68
CA VAL A 226 9.39 13.24 13.63
C VAL A 226 9.93 13.61 12.25
N ARG A 227 10.24 14.90 12.06
CA ARG A 227 10.83 15.39 10.82
C ARG A 227 12.21 14.80 10.57
N GLU A 228 13.11 14.78 11.55
CA GLU A 228 14.49 14.27 11.42
C GLU A 228 14.49 12.81 10.94
N VAL A 229 13.67 11.96 11.56
CA VAL A 229 13.59 10.53 11.20
C VAL A 229 12.97 10.35 9.80
N ALA A 230 11.94 11.12 9.46
CA ALA A 230 11.32 11.09 8.13
C ALA A 230 12.27 11.65 7.06
N ALA A 231 13.02 12.69 7.38
CA ALA A 231 13.94 13.38 6.47
C ALA A 231 15.25 12.61 6.26
N ALA A 232 15.59 11.66 7.14
CA ALA A 232 16.84 10.92 7.11
C ALA A 232 17.21 10.45 5.68
N PRO A 233 18.44 10.76 5.21
CA PRO A 233 18.89 10.35 3.89
C PRO A 233 19.08 8.83 3.84
N ALA A 234 19.17 8.29 2.63
CA ALA A 234 19.65 6.92 2.46
C ALA A 234 21.10 6.84 2.97
N ALA A 235 21.40 5.76 3.70
CA ALA A 235 22.73 5.42 4.18
C ALA A 235 23.37 4.35 3.28
N ALA A 236 24.70 4.28 3.32
CA ALA A 236 25.47 3.26 2.64
C ALA A 236 25.38 1.94 3.42
N TYR A 237 25.02 0.87 2.72
CA TYR A 237 25.00 -0.49 3.23
C TYR A 237 25.83 -1.42 2.36
N GLU A 238 26.44 -2.41 3.00
CA GLU A 238 27.02 -3.57 2.32
C GLU A 238 26.18 -4.80 2.66
N VAL A 239 25.81 -5.57 1.64
CA VAL A 239 24.97 -6.76 1.80
C VAL A 239 25.72 -7.99 1.30
N ALA A 240 25.92 -8.96 2.19
CA ALA A 240 26.44 -10.27 1.84
C ALA A 240 25.28 -11.24 1.54
N LEU A 241 25.34 -11.86 0.37
CA LEU A 241 24.38 -12.85 -0.14
C LEU A 241 25.13 -14.14 -0.53
N VAL A 242 24.38 -15.21 -0.78
CA VAL A 242 24.94 -16.49 -1.27
C VAL A 242 24.14 -16.95 -2.48
N LEU A 243 24.84 -17.24 -3.58
CA LEU A 243 24.32 -17.89 -4.78
C LEU A 243 24.75 -19.36 -4.78
N HIS A 244 23.80 -20.28 -4.79
CA HIS A 244 24.03 -21.71 -4.89
C HIS A 244 23.98 -22.19 -6.35
N GLY A 245 24.73 -23.23 -6.66
CA GLY A 245 24.82 -23.87 -7.97
C GLY A 245 25.85 -23.25 -8.91
N ALA A 246 26.69 -22.35 -8.40
CA ALA A 246 27.85 -21.79 -9.12
C ALA A 246 29.10 -22.05 -8.28
N GLY A 247 30.09 -22.74 -8.86
CA GLY A 247 31.36 -23.06 -8.19
C GLY A 247 32.38 -21.92 -8.21
N SER A 248 32.37 -21.12 -9.27
CA SER A 248 33.17 -19.89 -9.43
C SER A 248 32.49 -18.97 -10.44
N LEU A 249 32.46 -17.67 -10.18
CA LEU A 249 31.96 -16.66 -11.12
C LEU A 249 33.11 -15.73 -11.50
N GLU A 250 33.18 -15.33 -12.76
CA GLU A 250 34.11 -14.28 -13.18
C GLU A 250 33.70 -12.93 -12.55
N PRO A 251 34.59 -12.25 -11.82
CA PRO A 251 34.25 -11.01 -11.11
C PRO A 251 33.80 -9.88 -12.03
N GLU A 252 34.32 -9.84 -13.26
CA GLU A 252 34.02 -8.79 -14.23
C GLU A 252 32.54 -8.82 -14.68
N SER A 253 32.00 -10.01 -14.94
CA SER A 253 30.60 -10.20 -15.35
C SER A 253 29.62 -9.84 -14.22
N ALA A 254 29.98 -10.13 -12.97
CA ALA A 254 29.16 -9.74 -11.82
C ALA A 254 29.22 -8.23 -11.56
N SER A 255 30.41 -7.62 -11.69
CA SER A 255 30.63 -6.19 -11.45
C SER A 255 29.84 -5.31 -12.41
N ALA A 256 29.67 -5.74 -13.67
CA ALA A 256 28.83 -5.06 -14.66
C ALA A 256 27.35 -4.92 -14.22
N LEU A 257 26.88 -5.80 -13.33
CA LEU A 257 25.53 -5.76 -12.74
C LEU A 257 25.53 -5.20 -11.30
N GLY A 258 26.64 -4.59 -10.89
CA GLY A 258 26.83 -4.00 -9.56
C GLY A 258 26.95 -5.02 -8.43
N VAL A 259 27.30 -6.27 -8.75
CA VAL A 259 27.48 -7.36 -7.78
C VAL A 259 28.96 -7.71 -7.69
N GLY A 260 29.54 -7.67 -6.50
CA GLY A 260 30.89 -8.17 -6.25
C GLY A 260 30.88 -9.68 -5.96
N VAL A 261 31.82 -10.42 -6.53
CA VAL A 261 32.12 -11.80 -6.16
C VAL A 261 33.18 -11.80 -5.05
N MET A 262 33.00 -12.59 -4.00
CA MET A 262 34.01 -12.73 -2.95
C MET A 262 34.92 -13.93 -3.25
N ASP A 263 35.99 -13.73 -4.02
CA ASP A 263 36.78 -14.84 -4.59
C ASP A 263 37.72 -15.58 -3.64
N ALA A 264 38.07 -15.02 -2.47
CA ALA A 264 39.09 -15.67 -1.61
C ALA A 264 38.97 -15.41 -0.11
N ALA A 265 38.46 -14.25 0.33
CA ALA A 265 38.24 -13.99 1.74
C ALA A 265 37.05 -13.02 1.92
N PRO A 266 35.91 -13.47 2.44
CA PRO A 266 34.82 -12.55 2.79
C PRO A 266 35.33 -11.51 3.80
N PRO A 267 34.79 -10.27 3.77
CA PRO A 267 35.10 -9.26 4.79
C PRO A 267 34.91 -9.84 6.20
N ARG A 268 35.73 -9.40 7.17
CA ARG A 268 35.71 -9.94 8.55
C ARG A 268 34.31 -9.97 9.16
N TRP A 269 33.48 -8.97 8.85
CA TRP A 269 32.11 -8.88 9.34
C TRP A 269 31.17 -9.95 8.76
N ALA A 270 31.47 -10.48 7.58
CA ALA A 270 30.68 -11.50 6.87
C ALA A 270 31.28 -12.92 6.94
N ALA A 271 32.55 -13.05 7.32
CA ALA A 271 33.31 -14.28 7.16
C ALA A 271 32.69 -15.52 7.82
N ALA A 272 32.27 -15.41 9.08
CA ALA A 272 31.63 -16.51 9.79
C ALA A 272 30.27 -16.90 9.18
N TRP A 273 29.52 -15.93 8.68
CA TRP A 273 28.21 -16.17 8.08
C TRP A 273 28.32 -16.82 6.70
N VAL A 274 29.23 -16.32 5.85
CA VAL A 274 29.53 -16.91 4.54
C VAL A 274 30.04 -18.33 4.70
N SER A 275 31.00 -18.56 5.60
CA SER A 275 31.57 -19.89 5.84
C SER A 275 30.50 -20.91 6.26
N ALA A 276 29.53 -20.50 7.08
CA ALA A 276 28.43 -21.37 7.50
C ALA A 276 27.45 -21.73 6.37
N ARG A 277 27.30 -20.86 5.35
CA ARG A 277 26.32 -21.01 4.27
C ARG A 277 26.90 -21.59 2.98
N ALA A 278 28.19 -21.40 2.75
CA ALA A 278 28.93 -21.98 1.64
C ALA A 278 29.44 -23.42 1.92
N ALA A 279 29.28 -23.92 3.15
CA ALA A 279 29.80 -25.23 3.57
C ALA A 279 29.15 -26.46 2.89
N ALA A 280 28.10 -26.29 2.08
CA ALA A 280 27.24 -27.40 1.61
C ALA A 280 27.26 -27.66 0.08
N GLY A 281 28.14 -27.04 -0.71
CA GLY A 281 28.24 -27.28 -2.17
C GLY A 281 28.85 -26.11 -2.95
N GLU A 282 28.67 -26.11 -4.28
CA GLU A 282 28.99 -24.98 -5.17
C GLU A 282 28.16 -23.76 -4.76
N ALA A 283 28.76 -22.86 -3.98
CA ALA A 283 28.10 -21.67 -3.48
C ALA A 283 29.05 -20.48 -3.57
N THR A 284 28.64 -19.47 -4.33
CA THR A 284 29.39 -18.23 -4.54
C THR A 284 28.86 -17.15 -3.60
N PRO A 285 29.66 -16.69 -2.63
CA PRO A 285 29.32 -15.51 -1.84
C PRO A 285 29.38 -14.24 -2.69
N LEU A 286 28.33 -13.43 -2.57
CA LEU A 286 28.17 -12.17 -3.28
C LEU A 286 28.20 -11.01 -2.28
N LEU A 287 28.79 -9.89 -2.67
CA LEU A 287 28.79 -8.64 -1.94
C LEU A 287 28.13 -7.56 -2.80
N VAL A 288 27.13 -6.88 -2.26
CA VAL A 288 26.44 -5.80 -2.97
C VAL A 288 26.44 -4.55 -2.11
N ALA A 289 27.04 -3.47 -2.63
CA ALA A 289 26.96 -2.15 -2.01
C ALA A 289 25.71 -1.42 -2.50
N VAL A 290 24.89 -0.93 -1.58
CA VAL A 290 23.62 -0.26 -1.91
C VAL A 290 23.41 0.96 -1.02
N GLN A 291 22.74 1.97 -1.57
CA GLN A 291 22.16 3.05 -0.77
C GLN A 291 20.73 2.65 -0.40
N ALA A 292 20.39 2.70 0.88
CA ALA A 292 19.05 2.36 1.37
C ALA A 292 18.70 3.18 2.61
N TRP A 293 17.43 3.25 2.99
CA TRP A 293 17.03 3.92 4.24
C TRP A 293 17.12 3.03 5.46
N ASP A 294 16.95 1.73 5.25
CA ASP A 294 17.02 0.73 6.29
C ASP A 294 17.65 -0.56 5.74
N PRO A 295 18.14 -1.44 6.63
CA PRO A 295 18.81 -2.66 6.19
C PRO A 295 17.89 -3.68 5.49
N GLU A 296 16.57 -3.64 5.69
CA GLU A 296 15.66 -4.55 4.98
C GLU A 296 15.50 -4.12 3.52
N GLN A 297 15.39 -2.82 3.28
CA GLN A 297 15.44 -2.26 1.94
C GLN A 297 16.81 -2.51 1.29
N ALA A 298 17.92 -2.37 2.03
CA ALA A 298 19.25 -2.71 1.53
C ALA A 298 19.31 -4.16 1.05
N ARG A 299 18.81 -5.12 1.87
CA ARG A 299 18.69 -6.52 1.49
C ARG A 299 17.88 -6.68 0.20
N MET A 300 16.71 -6.07 0.12
CA MET A 300 15.83 -6.20 -1.05
C MET A 300 16.49 -5.69 -2.33
N ARG A 301 17.16 -4.52 -2.29
CA ARG A 301 17.90 -3.97 -3.44
C ARG A 301 19.04 -4.89 -3.85
N ALA A 302 19.84 -5.35 -2.88
CA ALA A 302 20.93 -6.28 -3.14
C ALA A 302 20.45 -7.60 -3.76
N MET A 303 19.33 -8.14 -3.25
CA MET A 303 18.71 -9.34 -3.83
C MET A 303 18.24 -9.12 -5.25
N LEU A 304 17.68 -7.97 -5.60
CA LEU A 304 17.25 -7.66 -6.97
C LEU A 304 18.44 -7.60 -7.94
N MET A 305 19.56 -7.00 -7.51
CA MET A 305 20.80 -6.97 -8.31
C MET A 305 21.38 -8.39 -8.48
N ALA A 306 21.45 -9.17 -7.41
CA ALA A 306 21.89 -10.56 -7.46
C ALA A 306 20.96 -11.44 -8.31
N GLN A 307 19.66 -11.13 -8.31
CA GLN A 307 18.64 -11.82 -9.11
C GLN A 307 18.80 -11.52 -10.60
N ALA A 308 19.10 -10.27 -10.97
CA ALA A 308 19.45 -9.91 -12.34
C ALA A 308 20.72 -10.64 -12.82
N LEU A 309 21.74 -10.75 -11.97
CA LEU A 309 22.93 -11.57 -12.24
C LEU A 309 22.55 -13.04 -12.45
N ARG A 310 21.74 -13.62 -11.57
CA ARG A 310 21.28 -15.01 -11.72
C ARG A 310 20.56 -15.22 -13.05
N ASP A 311 19.66 -14.32 -13.42
CA ASP A 311 18.86 -14.46 -14.64
C ASP A 311 19.72 -14.27 -15.89
N HIS A 312 20.73 -13.40 -15.84
CA HIS A 312 21.75 -13.27 -16.89
C HIS A 312 22.56 -14.57 -17.05
N LEU A 313 23.06 -15.14 -15.95
CA LEU A 313 23.80 -16.39 -15.95
C LEU A 313 22.95 -17.58 -16.44
N VAL A 314 21.66 -17.63 -16.09
CA VAL A 314 20.74 -18.66 -16.61
C VAL A 314 20.48 -18.48 -18.10
N ALA A 315 20.44 -17.24 -18.60
CA ALA A 315 20.31 -16.99 -20.03
C ALA A 315 21.55 -17.46 -20.82
N GLU A 316 22.74 -17.30 -20.26
CA GLU A 316 24.00 -17.78 -20.83
C GLU A 316 24.18 -19.30 -20.66
N HIS A 317 23.66 -19.85 -19.55
CA HIS A 317 23.76 -21.26 -19.18
C HIS A 317 22.38 -21.82 -18.76
N PRO A 318 21.50 -22.16 -19.73
CA PRO A 318 20.12 -22.59 -19.44
C PRO A 318 19.99 -23.83 -18.56
N GLU A 319 21.03 -24.67 -18.50
CA GLU A 319 21.06 -25.89 -17.68
C GLU A 319 21.50 -25.63 -16.23
N ALA A 320 22.03 -24.43 -15.93
CA ALA A 320 22.53 -24.08 -14.61
C ALA A 320 21.38 -23.95 -13.60
N ARG A 321 21.44 -24.72 -12.52
CA ARG A 321 20.45 -24.69 -11.43
C ARG A 321 20.88 -23.69 -10.36
N LEU A 322 20.76 -22.40 -10.68
CA LEU A 322 21.16 -21.32 -9.79
C LEU A 322 20.06 -20.92 -8.81
N ALA A 323 20.40 -20.72 -7.54
CA ALA A 323 19.46 -20.30 -6.50
C ALA A 323 20.08 -19.31 -5.50
N LEU A 324 19.38 -18.21 -5.21
CA LEU A 324 19.81 -17.25 -4.19
C LEU A 324 19.26 -17.62 -2.82
N ALA A 325 20.10 -17.54 -1.78
CA ALA A 325 19.65 -17.64 -0.40
C ALA A 325 18.69 -16.49 -0.05
N SER A 326 17.62 -16.79 0.68
CA SER A 326 16.62 -15.77 1.08
C SER A 326 17.10 -14.85 2.21
N GLU A 327 18.07 -15.33 2.99
CA GLU A 327 18.68 -14.59 4.09
C GLU A 327 19.95 -13.86 3.62
N ALA A 328 20.19 -12.69 4.20
CA ALA A 328 21.36 -11.87 3.96
C ALA A 328 21.99 -11.39 5.28
N LEU A 329 23.26 -11.04 5.22
CA LEU A 329 23.90 -10.25 6.27
C LEU A 329 24.09 -8.82 5.76
N VAL A 330 23.56 -7.84 6.48
CA VAL A 330 23.57 -6.43 6.08
C VAL A 330 24.39 -5.63 7.07
N LEU A 331 25.43 -4.96 6.59
CA LEU A 331 26.27 -4.04 7.33
C LEU A 331 25.81 -2.60 7.08
N ASP A 332 25.47 -1.89 8.14
CA ASP A 332 25.44 -0.42 8.14
C ASP A 332 26.89 0.08 8.18
N VAL A 333 27.34 0.73 7.10
CA VAL A 333 28.73 1.15 6.94
C VAL A 333 29.10 2.24 7.95
N ALA A 334 28.19 3.16 8.24
CA ALA A 334 28.44 4.26 9.16
C ALA A 334 28.42 3.79 10.61
N ALA A 335 27.46 2.92 10.97
CA ALA A 335 27.37 2.38 12.31
C ALA A 335 28.39 1.27 12.59
N GLY A 336 28.98 0.66 11.55
CA GLY A 336 29.89 -0.48 11.68
C GLY A 336 29.20 -1.73 12.25
N THR A 337 27.87 -1.82 12.14
CA THR A 337 27.09 -2.93 12.72
C THR A 337 26.48 -3.81 11.64
N ALA A 338 26.78 -5.11 11.72
CA ALA A 338 26.21 -6.11 10.83
C ALA A 338 25.02 -6.81 11.50
N ARG A 339 23.88 -6.85 10.82
CA ARG A 339 22.69 -7.56 11.27
C ARG A 339 22.23 -8.55 10.21
N ARG A 340 21.73 -9.70 10.68
CA ARG A 340 21.06 -10.66 9.79
C ARG A 340 19.70 -10.09 9.42
N SER A 341 19.39 -10.10 8.14
CA SER A 341 18.11 -9.66 7.59
C SER A 341 17.57 -10.76 6.66
N GLY A 342 16.25 -10.81 6.49
CA GLY A 342 15.61 -11.86 5.69
C GLY A 342 15.37 -13.19 6.40
N THR A 343 15.29 -13.22 7.75
CA THR A 343 14.62 -14.37 8.40
C THR A 343 13.27 -14.53 7.72
N ALA A 344 12.98 -15.72 7.18
CA ALA A 344 11.72 -16.01 6.52
C ALA A 344 10.62 -15.32 7.34
N PRO A 345 9.85 -14.38 6.75
CA PRO A 345 8.86 -13.63 7.49
C PRO A 345 8.09 -14.66 8.27
N ARG A 346 8.12 -14.58 9.61
CA ARG A 346 7.42 -15.52 10.49
C ARG A 346 6.05 -15.63 9.85
N PRO A 347 5.68 -16.75 9.20
CA PRO A 347 4.53 -16.77 8.31
C PRO A 347 3.39 -16.28 9.18
N LEU A 348 2.90 -15.06 8.88
CA LEU A 348 2.08 -14.29 9.80
C LEU A 348 1.08 -15.24 10.39
N ARG A 349 1.28 -15.49 11.69
CA ARG A 349 0.91 -16.71 12.41
C ARG A 349 -0.27 -17.35 11.71
N ARG A 350 0.05 -18.32 10.84
CA ARG A 350 -0.85 -18.94 9.85
C ARG A 350 -2.30 -18.52 10.14
N GLY A 351 -2.84 -17.62 9.32
CA GLY A 351 -4.17 -17.89 8.82
C GLY A 351 -4.05 -19.24 8.14
N ARG A 352 -4.03 -20.33 8.93
CA ARG A 352 -4.19 -21.67 8.39
C ARG A 352 -5.41 -21.46 7.52
N VAL A 353 -5.30 -21.84 6.26
CA VAL A 353 -6.47 -22.36 5.60
C VAL A 353 -6.90 -23.46 6.56
N ALA A 354 -7.73 -23.11 7.54
CA ALA A 354 -8.55 -24.08 8.23
C ALA A 354 -9.15 -24.82 7.05
N ARG A 355 -8.85 -26.11 6.95
CA ARG A 355 -9.36 -26.95 5.87
C ARG A 355 -10.88 -26.73 5.91
N TYR A 356 -11.36 -25.83 5.06
CA TYR A 356 -12.74 -25.46 4.99
C TYR A 356 -13.28 -26.39 3.93
N GLU A 357 -13.79 -27.53 4.40
CA GLU A 357 -14.43 -28.53 3.56
C GLU A 357 -15.60 -27.92 2.76
N SER A 358 -16.11 -26.74 3.16
CA SER A 358 -17.23 -26.05 2.52
C SER A 358 -16.88 -25.03 1.41
N ALA A 359 -15.61 -24.74 1.11
CA ALA A 359 -15.23 -23.70 0.14
C ALA A 359 -14.08 -24.12 -0.80
N ALA A 360 -14.19 -25.32 -1.39
CA ALA A 360 -13.22 -25.85 -2.36
C ALA A 360 -12.94 -24.88 -3.52
N GLU A 361 -13.96 -24.12 -3.95
CA GLU A 361 -13.87 -23.09 -5.01
C GLU A 361 -12.82 -22.00 -4.73
N LEU A 362 -12.50 -21.71 -3.45
CA LEU A 362 -11.51 -20.70 -3.09
C LEU A 362 -10.08 -21.24 -3.02
N VAL A 363 -9.85 -22.54 -3.18
CA VAL A 363 -8.50 -23.15 -3.06
C VAL A 363 -7.49 -22.53 -4.03
N PRO A 364 -7.79 -22.32 -5.33
CA PRO A 364 -6.85 -21.67 -6.25
C PRO A 364 -6.50 -20.23 -5.83
N PHE A 365 -7.51 -19.46 -5.41
CA PHE A 365 -7.32 -18.11 -4.86
C PHE A 365 -6.43 -18.14 -3.61
N LEU A 366 -6.69 -19.05 -2.68
CA LEU A 366 -5.95 -19.16 -1.41
C LEU A 366 -4.48 -19.52 -1.64
N ARG A 367 -4.19 -20.39 -2.63
CA ARG A 367 -2.81 -20.71 -3.03
C ARG A 367 -2.10 -19.48 -3.57
N ALA A 368 -2.72 -18.77 -4.52
CA ALA A 368 -2.12 -17.56 -5.10
C ALA A 368 -1.96 -16.43 -4.07
N ASN A 369 -2.93 -16.25 -3.16
CA ASN A 369 -2.82 -15.29 -2.05
C ASN A 369 -1.67 -15.66 -1.09
N ALA A 370 -1.52 -16.94 -0.76
CA ALA A 370 -0.39 -17.41 0.06
C ALA A 370 0.96 -17.14 -0.62
N LEU A 371 1.05 -17.35 -1.94
CA LEU A 371 2.24 -16.99 -2.73
C LEU A 371 2.51 -15.49 -2.70
N ALA A 372 1.49 -14.65 -2.92
CA ALA A 372 1.64 -13.19 -2.84
C ALA A 372 2.15 -12.73 -1.47
N ARG A 373 1.63 -13.31 -0.38
CA ARG A 373 2.06 -12.98 1.00
C ARG A 373 3.47 -13.46 1.33
N GLY A 374 3.89 -14.59 0.78
CA GLY A 374 5.23 -15.14 0.97
C GLY A 374 6.29 -14.48 0.08
N GLU A 375 5.86 -13.76 -0.95
CA GLU A 375 6.75 -13.18 -1.95
C GLU A 375 7.47 -11.94 -1.42
N VAL A 376 8.79 -11.91 -1.58
CA VAL A 376 9.66 -10.80 -1.16
C VAL A 376 9.72 -9.73 -2.24
N SER A 377 9.74 -10.12 -3.52
CA SER A 377 9.76 -9.19 -4.64
C SER A 377 8.41 -8.48 -4.80
N PRO A 378 8.33 -7.14 -4.68
CA PRO A 378 7.08 -6.41 -4.88
C PRO A 378 6.43 -6.67 -6.25
N ALA A 379 7.24 -6.83 -7.30
CA ALA A 379 6.76 -7.10 -8.64
C ALA A 379 6.12 -8.50 -8.74
N VAL A 380 6.78 -9.53 -8.23
CA VAL A 380 6.23 -10.90 -8.22
C VAL A 380 5.02 -10.99 -7.29
N ARG A 381 5.02 -10.24 -6.18
CA ARG A 381 3.87 -10.11 -5.29
C ARG A 381 2.66 -9.57 -6.04
N VAL A 382 2.83 -8.50 -6.82
CA VAL A 382 1.77 -7.94 -7.69
C VAL A 382 1.26 -8.99 -8.69
N LEU A 383 2.15 -9.78 -9.30
CA LEU A 383 1.76 -10.85 -10.22
C LEU A 383 0.92 -11.93 -9.52
N HIS A 384 1.39 -12.47 -8.40
CA HIS A 384 0.65 -13.45 -7.61
C HIS A 384 -0.68 -12.89 -7.11
N THR A 385 -0.73 -11.61 -6.74
CA THR A 385 -1.98 -10.95 -6.39
C THR A 385 -2.94 -10.91 -7.56
N TRP A 386 -2.47 -10.53 -8.75
CA TRP A 386 -3.33 -10.50 -9.93
C TRP A 386 -3.87 -11.90 -10.27
N ILE A 387 -3.04 -12.93 -10.17
CA ILE A 387 -3.46 -14.34 -10.36
C ILE A 387 -4.55 -14.72 -9.35
N ALA A 388 -4.40 -14.33 -8.09
CA ALA A 388 -5.42 -14.58 -7.07
C ALA A 388 -6.76 -13.89 -7.44
N LEU A 389 -6.72 -12.62 -7.87
CA LEU A 389 -7.92 -11.90 -8.32
C LEU A 389 -8.58 -12.55 -9.54
N GLU A 390 -7.79 -13.06 -10.49
CA GLU A 390 -8.32 -13.82 -11.63
C GLU A 390 -9.03 -15.09 -11.17
N CYS A 391 -8.51 -15.80 -10.17
CA CYS A 391 -9.18 -17.00 -9.63
C CYS A 391 -10.57 -16.69 -9.05
N LEU A 392 -10.80 -15.50 -8.46
CA LEU A 392 -12.11 -15.11 -7.92
C LEU A 392 -13.16 -14.80 -8.99
N SER A 393 -12.73 -14.46 -10.19
CA SER A 393 -13.61 -14.01 -11.28
C SER A 393 -13.81 -15.05 -12.39
N ARG A 394 -13.24 -16.24 -12.20
CA ARG A 394 -13.55 -17.38 -13.06
C ARG A 394 -14.86 -17.99 -12.61
N ASP A 395 -15.76 -18.21 -13.56
CA ASP A 395 -16.95 -19.02 -13.33
C ASP A 395 -16.50 -20.44 -12.99
N GLY A 396 -16.97 -20.96 -11.85
CA GLY A 396 -16.60 -22.27 -11.28
C GLY A 396 -17.11 -23.48 -12.07
N GLY A 397 -17.22 -23.38 -13.40
CA GLY A 397 -17.63 -24.48 -14.26
C GLY A 397 -16.53 -25.53 -14.38
N GLY A 398 -16.76 -26.72 -13.83
CA GLY A 398 -15.97 -27.94 -14.00
C GLY A 398 -16.03 -28.53 -15.43
N GLY A 399 -15.85 -27.70 -16.45
CA GLY A 399 -15.72 -28.15 -17.85
C GLY A 399 -14.26 -28.36 -18.24
N ASP A 400 -14.04 -29.39 -19.07
CA ASP A 400 -12.76 -29.89 -19.57
C ASP A 400 -11.78 -28.76 -20.00
N PRO A 401 -10.47 -28.86 -19.73
CA PRO A 401 -9.49 -27.81 -20.04
C PRO A 401 -9.32 -27.53 -21.55
N VAL A 402 -9.74 -28.47 -22.40
CA VAL A 402 -9.42 -28.49 -23.84
C VAL A 402 -10.38 -27.63 -24.69
N GLU A 403 -11.57 -27.30 -24.18
CA GLU A 403 -12.57 -26.48 -24.89
C GLU A 403 -12.85 -25.13 -24.21
N ARG A 404 -11.85 -24.55 -23.54
CA ARG A 404 -12.01 -23.19 -22.98
C ARG A 404 -11.59 -22.17 -24.02
N PRO A 405 -12.50 -21.33 -24.56
CA PRO A 405 -12.10 -20.23 -25.42
C PRO A 405 -11.18 -19.32 -24.61
N ALA A 406 -10.08 -18.90 -25.23
CA ALA A 406 -9.08 -18.00 -24.67
C ALA A 406 -9.74 -16.89 -23.84
N LEU A 407 -9.35 -16.84 -22.55
CA LEU A 407 -9.55 -15.75 -21.59
C LEU A 407 -10.38 -14.58 -22.14
N SER A 408 -11.69 -14.64 -21.89
CA SER A 408 -12.65 -13.58 -22.18
C SER A 408 -12.14 -12.23 -21.70
N LEU A 409 -12.06 -11.28 -22.65
CA LEU A 409 -11.82 -9.84 -22.46
C LEU A 409 -12.76 -9.15 -21.44
N LYS A 410 -13.69 -9.87 -20.78
CA LYS A 410 -14.64 -9.35 -19.78
C LYS A 410 -14.09 -9.28 -18.34
N LEU A 411 -13.00 -9.98 -18.02
CA LEU A 411 -12.39 -9.97 -16.68
C LEU A 411 -11.97 -8.56 -16.23
N GLU A 412 -11.37 -7.81 -17.16
CA GLU A 412 -10.84 -6.47 -16.89
C GLU A 412 -11.94 -5.44 -16.58
N SER A 413 -13.14 -5.63 -17.12
CA SER A 413 -14.32 -4.80 -16.82
C SER A 413 -15.09 -5.30 -15.61
N TYR A 414 -15.01 -6.61 -15.33
CA TYR A 414 -15.78 -7.25 -14.26
C TYR A 414 -15.14 -7.03 -12.90
N LEU A 415 -13.85 -7.31 -12.74
CA LEU A 415 -13.20 -7.28 -11.43
C LEU A 415 -13.23 -5.90 -10.74
N PRO A 416 -12.90 -4.77 -11.40
CA PRO A 416 -12.80 -3.49 -10.72
C PRO A 416 -14.07 -3.08 -9.94
N PRO A 417 -15.28 -3.02 -10.55
CA PRO A 417 -16.47 -2.61 -9.81
C PRO A 417 -16.85 -3.58 -8.68
N HIS A 418 -16.70 -4.89 -8.87
CA HIS A 418 -17.09 -5.88 -7.85
C HIS A 418 -16.11 -5.94 -6.68
N LEU A 419 -14.80 -5.92 -6.95
CA LEU A 419 -13.78 -5.85 -5.90
C LEU A 419 -13.87 -4.56 -5.10
N ALA A 420 -14.17 -3.44 -5.76
CA ALA A 420 -14.31 -2.16 -5.09
C ALA A 420 -15.50 -2.14 -4.12
N SER A 421 -16.63 -2.77 -4.49
CA SER A 421 -17.76 -2.96 -3.56
C SER A 421 -17.37 -3.84 -2.38
N VAL A 422 -16.71 -4.98 -2.63
CA VAL A 422 -16.25 -5.86 -1.56
C VAL A 422 -15.28 -5.15 -0.60
N ALA A 423 -14.31 -4.41 -1.13
CA ALA A 423 -13.36 -3.65 -0.34
C ALA A 423 -14.02 -2.51 0.43
N ALA A 424 -15.04 -1.85 -0.12
CA ALA A 424 -15.82 -0.85 0.62
C ALA A 424 -16.49 -1.46 1.86
N ILE A 425 -17.14 -2.62 1.70
CA ILE A 425 -17.82 -3.34 2.78
C ILE A 425 -16.82 -3.79 3.85
N ALA A 426 -15.77 -4.50 3.42
CA ALA A 426 -14.72 -4.98 4.31
C ALA A 426 -14.01 -3.82 5.02
N GLY A 427 -13.70 -2.75 4.29
CA GLY A 427 -13.00 -1.58 4.78
C GLY A 427 -13.79 -0.83 5.86
N LEU A 428 -15.09 -0.59 5.64
CA LEU A 428 -15.95 0.02 6.66
C LEU A 428 -15.96 -0.79 7.96
N ARG A 429 -16.11 -2.10 7.85
CA ARG A 429 -16.10 -3.00 9.00
C ARG A 429 -14.72 -3.05 9.68
N ALA A 430 -13.65 -3.13 8.90
CA ALA A 430 -12.29 -3.19 9.42
C ALA A 430 -11.90 -1.88 10.14
N MET A 431 -12.28 -0.72 9.61
CA MET A 431 -12.06 0.57 10.27
C MET A 431 -12.70 0.62 11.67
N LEU A 432 -13.90 0.07 11.81
CA LEU A 432 -14.61 0.05 13.07
C LEU A 432 -14.02 -0.94 14.07
N VAL A 433 -13.80 -2.18 13.62
CA VAL A 433 -13.21 -3.23 14.46
C VAL A 433 -11.82 -2.82 14.91
N ALA A 434 -11.00 -2.25 14.03
CA ALA A 434 -9.65 -1.85 14.38
C ALA A 434 -9.59 -0.58 15.24
N SER A 435 -10.47 0.39 15.03
CA SER A 435 -10.57 1.54 15.95
C SER A 435 -11.00 1.08 17.35
N TRP A 436 -11.94 0.14 17.42
CA TRP A 436 -12.35 -0.49 18.68
C TRP A 436 -11.21 -1.28 19.32
N ASP A 437 -10.54 -2.15 18.57
CA ASP A 437 -9.46 -2.99 19.08
C ASP A 437 -8.26 -2.15 19.55
N ALA A 438 -7.93 -1.07 18.84
CA ALA A 438 -6.89 -0.14 19.25
C ALA A 438 -7.28 0.62 20.53
N ALA A 439 -8.50 1.15 20.59
CA ALA A 439 -9.03 1.82 21.78
C ALA A 439 -9.05 0.86 22.98
N ARG A 440 -9.56 -0.35 22.78
CA ARG A 440 -9.61 -1.44 23.77
C ARG A 440 -8.22 -1.82 24.27
N ALA A 441 -7.25 -2.00 23.37
CA ALA A 441 -5.89 -2.39 23.75
C ALA A 441 -5.19 -1.34 24.61
N LEU A 442 -5.45 -0.05 24.34
CA LEU A 442 -4.93 1.06 25.13
C LEU A 442 -5.69 1.18 26.47
N ALA A 443 -7.02 1.11 26.43
CA ALA A 443 -7.89 1.21 27.60
C ALA A 443 -7.67 0.09 28.63
N LEU A 444 -7.50 -1.17 28.19
CA LEU A 444 -7.24 -2.29 29.08
C LEU A 444 -5.88 -2.22 29.78
N ARG A 445 -5.00 -1.32 29.33
CA ARG A 445 -3.67 -1.08 29.88
C ARG A 445 -3.56 0.28 30.58
N SER A 446 -4.63 1.06 30.62
CA SER A 446 -4.69 2.31 31.39
C SER A 446 -5.31 2.08 32.78
N ASP A 447 -5.26 3.12 33.59
CA ASP A 447 -5.97 3.25 34.87
C ASP A 447 -7.50 3.16 34.73
N ARG A 448 -8.04 3.41 33.52
CA ARG A 448 -9.48 3.36 33.20
C ARG A 448 -10.01 1.98 32.79
N ARG A 449 -9.23 0.91 33.01
CA ARG A 449 -9.58 -0.46 32.62
C ARG A 449 -10.99 -0.89 33.10
N GLU A 450 -11.36 -0.59 34.33
CA GLU A 450 -12.66 -1.02 34.90
C GLU A 450 -13.86 -0.31 34.26
N GLU A 451 -13.72 0.98 33.96
CA GLU A 451 -14.74 1.76 33.25
C GLU A 451 -14.92 1.25 31.82
N TRP A 452 -13.80 0.89 31.16
CA TRP A 452 -13.83 0.27 29.85
C TRP A 452 -14.54 -1.09 29.86
N LEU A 453 -14.24 -1.97 30.82
CA LEU A 453 -14.93 -3.27 30.93
C LEU A 453 -16.45 -3.12 31.14
N ARG A 454 -16.89 -2.09 31.88
CA ARG A 454 -18.31 -1.73 32.02
C ARG A 454 -18.92 -1.24 30.71
N LEU A 455 -18.16 -0.51 29.89
CA LEU A 455 -18.57 -0.14 28.52
C LEU A 455 -18.75 -1.39 27.65
N GLU A 456 -17.79 -2.33 27.68
CA GLU A 456 -17.87 -3.57 26.88
C GLU A 456 -19.13 -4.37 27.20
N ALA A 457 -19.47 -4.50 28.50
CA ALA A 457 -20.68 -5.16 28.95
C ALA A 457 -21.96 -4.48 28.41
N ARG A 458 -22.02 -3.14 28.44
CA ARG A 458 -23.18 -2.37 27.95
C ARG A 458 -23.35 -2.41 26.44
N VAL A 459 -22.26 -2.44 25.68
CA VAL A 459 -22.30 -2.53 24.21
C VAL A 459 -22.58 -3.97 23.75
N GLY A 460 -22.51 -4.95 24.66
CA GLY A 460 -22.76 -6.36 24.37
C GLY A 460 -21.62 -6.99 23.57
N VAL A 461 -20.38 -6.68 23.96
CA VAL A 461 -19.17 -7.17 23.29
C VAL A 461 -19.05 -8.69 23.44
N ALA A 462 -18.93 -9.42 22.33
CA ALA A 462 -18.72 -10.87 22.32
C ALA A 462 -17.40 -11.20 21.63
N GLY A 463 -16.54 -12.01 22.26
CA GLY A 463 -15.21 -12.32 21.72
C GLY A 463 -14.31 -11.09 21.50
N GLY A 464 -14.54 -10.01 22.25
CA GLY A 464 -13.80 -8.74 22.13
C GLY A 464 -14.31 -7.78 21.06
N ARG A 465 -15.41 -8.09 20.34
CA ARG A 465 -15.98 -7.23 19.28
C ARG A 465 -17.39 -6.71 19.62
N PRO A 466 -17.72 -5.45 19.26
CA PRO A 466 -19.07 -4.92 19.43
C PRO A 466 -20.05 -5.63 18.50
N ARG A 467 -21.23 -5.99 19.00
CA ARG A 467 -22.31 -6.56 18.18
C ARG A 467 -22.97 -5.54 17.27
N SER A 468 -23.07 -4.27 17.69
CA SER A 468 -23.66 -3.20 16.87
C SER A 468 -22.75 -1.99 16.82
N LEU A 469 -22.52 -1.51 15.59
CA LEU A 469 -21.66 -0.35 15.31
C LEU A 469 -22.37 0.95 15.69
N ALA A 470 -23.67 1.03 15.40
CA ALA A 470 -24.51 2.15 15.81
C ALA A 470 -24.58 2.26 17.34
N ARG A 471 -24.75 1.14 18.05
CA ARG A 471 -24.75 1.10 19.52
C ARG A 471 -23.40 1.49 20.09
N LEU A 472 -22.30 1.01 19.52
CA LEU A 472 -20.96 1.43 19.95
C LEU A 472 -20.81 2.95 19.84
N VAL A 473 -21.13 3.52 18.67
CA VAL A 473 -21.04 4.97 18.43
C VAL A 473 -21.95 5.76 19.38
N ALA A 474 -23.18 5.31 19.61
CA ALA A 474 -24.11 5.97 20.52
C ALA A 474 -23.59 5.98 21.96
N VAL A 475 -23.19 4.81 22.50
CA VAL A 475 -22.71 4.72 23.87
C VAL A 475 -21.42 5.52 24.08
N LEU A 476 -20.54 5.58 23.08
CA LEU A 476 -19.32 6.40 23.17
C LEU A 476 -19.59 7.89 23.13
N ARG A 477 -20.62 8.32 22.38
CA ARG A 477 -21.05 9.73 22.35
C ARG A 477 -21.55 10.18 23.72
N ASP A 478 -22.23 9.29 24.44
CA ASP A 478 -22.77 9.59 25.76
C ASP A 478 -21.73 9.53 26.88
N GLN A 479 -20.47 9.19 26.57
CA GLN A 479 -19.37 9.06 27.54
C GLN A 479 -18.09 9.81 27.14
N PRO A 480 -18.16 11.13 26.90
CA PRO A 480 -17.00 11.90 26.47
C PRO A 480 -15.83 11.85 27.47
N ALA A 481 -16.13 11.88 28.78
CA ALA A 481 -15.12 11.80 29.84
C ALA A 481 -14.33 10.47 29.84
N LEU A 482 -15.00 9.34 29.56
CA LEU A 482 -14.32 8.05 29.43
C LEU A 482 -13.40 8.08 28.21
N VAL A 483 -13.91 8.57 27.08
CA VAL A 483 -13.21 8.63 25.80
C VAL A 483 -11.97 9.53 25.89
N GLU A 484 -12.08 10.70 26.52
CA GLU A 484 -10.96 11.61 26.79
C GLU A 484 -9.92 11.01 27.73
N GLY A 485 -10.35 10.26 28.75
CA GLY A 485 -9.48 9.57 29.70
C GLY A 485 -8.62 8.45 29.10
N LEU A 486 -8.92 7.97 27.88
CA LEU A 486 -8.13 6.95 27.18
C LEU A 486 -6.92 7.53 26.43
N GLY A 487 -6.81 8.85 26.38
CA GLY A 487 -5.80 9.56 25.62
C GLY A 487 -6.26 9.99 24.22
N PRO A 488 -5.47 10.84 23.55
CA PRO A 488 -5.92 11.58 22.36
C PRO A 488 -6.18 10.71 21.14
N PHE A 489 -5.49 9.57 21.00
CA PHE A 489 -5.65 8.68 19.86
C PHE A 489 -6.98 7.92 19.86
N PRO A 490 -7.32 7.12 20.90
CA PRO A 490 -8.65 6.52 21.01
C PRO A 490 -9.76 7.57 20.94
N ALA A 491 -9.58 8.70 21.63
CA ALA A 491 -10.60 9.76 21.66
C ALA A 491 -10.95 10.27 20.28
N ARG A 492 -9.92 10.65 19.51
CA ARG A 492 -10.11 11.18 18.17
C ARG A 492 -10.71 10.15 17.21
N ARG A 493 -10.28 8.89 17.31
CA ARG A 493 -10.78 7.81 16.45
C ARG A 493 -12.25 7.54 16.68
N LEU A 494 -12.66 7.46 17.94
CA LEU A 494 -14.04 7.22 18.30
C LEU A 494 -14.93 8.42 17.94
N ALA A 495 -14.46 9.65 18.14
CA ALA A 495 -15.16 10.86 17.70
C ALA A 495 -15.33 10.90 16.17
N ASP A 496 -14.30 10.54 15.41
CA ASP A 496 -14.34 10.55 13.96
C ASP A 496 -15.28 9.48 13.38
N LEU A 497 -15.25 8.27 13.96
CA LEU A 497 -16.28 7.27 13.68
C LEU A 497 -17.66 7.81 14.02
N GLY A 498 -17.83 8.41 15.20
CA GLY A 498 -19.11 9.00 15.62
C GLY A 498 -19.70 9.96 14.60
N ARG A 499 -18.87 10.83 14.01
CA ARG A 499 -19.29 11.78 12.95
C ARG A 499 -19.60 11.10 11.62
N ARG A 500 -18.80 10.12 11.21
CA ARG A 500 -18.98 9.39 9.94
C ARG A 500 -20.27 8.55 9.96
N PHE A 501 -20.63 8.02 11.12
CA PHE A 501 -21.81 7.19 11.35
C PHE A 501 -23.02 7.97 11.89
N GLU A 502 -22.92 9.30 12.00
CA GLU A 502 -24.01 10.15 12.51
C GLU A 502 -25.22 10.20 11.57
N LYS A 503 -24.98 10.15 10.25
CA LYS A 503 -26.02 10.22 9.21
C LYS A 503 -25.71 9.22 8.10
N GLY A 504 -26.75 8.58 7.56
CA GLY A 504 -26.60 7.63 6.45
C GLY A 504 -25.84 8.22 5.26
N SER A 505 -26.14 9.46 4.89
CA SER A 505 -25.46 10.15 3.78
C SER A 505 -23.96 10.35 3.99
N ARG A 506 -23.48 10.47 5.24
CA ARG A 506 -22.04 10.55 5.53
C ARG A 506 -21.37 9.19 5.41
N LEU A 507 -22.03 8.13 5.89
CA LEU A 507 -21.52 6.78 5.73
C LEU A 507 -21.43 6.38 4.25
N ALA A 508 -22.44 6.72 3.45
CA ALA A 508 -22.43 6.50 2.01
C ALA A 508 -21.20 7.15 1.35
N LYS A 509 -20.89 8.42 1.71
CA LYS A 509 -19.70 9.11 1.21
C LYS A 509 -18.39 8.42 1.61
N VAL A 510 -18.29 7.89 2.83
CA VAL A 510 -17.11 7.13 3.26
C VAL A 510 -16.97 5.84 2.45
N ALA A 511 -18.06 5.11 2.25
CA ALA A 511 -18.09 3.88 1.47
C ALA A 511 -17.69 4.12 0.00
N GLU A 512 -18.22 5.18 -0.61
CA GLU A 512 -17.86 5.65 -1.95
C GLU A 512 -16.37 6.01 -2.05
N ALA A 513 -15.83 6.71 -1.05
CA ALA A 513 -14.41 7.03 -1.02
C ALA A 513 -13.54 5.77 -1.00
N VAL A 514 -13.87 4.76 -0.18
CA VAL A 514 -13.15 3.48 -0.16
C VAL A 514 -13.28 2.74 -1.50
N GLN A 515 -14.47 2.76 -2.10
CA GLN A 515 -14.71 2.18 -3.42
C GLN A 515 -13.82 2.83 -4.49
N VAL A 516 -13.80 4.16 -4.58
CA VAL A 516 -12.95 4.92 -5.52
C VAL A 516 -11.47 4.59 -5.31
N ARG A 517 -11.00 4.58 -4.07
CA ARG A 517 -9.61 4.23 -3.72
C ARG A 517 -9.25 2.81 -4.15
N THR A 518 -10.17 1.86 -4.00
CA THR A 518 -9.97 0.48 -4.43
C THR A 518 -9.92 0.36 -5.95
N LEU A 519 -10.78 1.07 -6.68
CA LEU A 519 -10.73 1.13 -8.15
C LEU A 519 -9.38 1.63 -8.63
N ILE A 520 -8.86 2.69 -8.01
CA ILE A 520 -7.53 3.23 -8.29
C ILE A 520 -6.45 2.18 -8.01
N ALA A 521 -6.50 1.50 -6.86
CA ALA A 521 -5.53 0.45 -6.51
C ALA A 521 -5.55 -0.72 -7.51
N VAL A 522 -6.73 -1.21 -7.91
CA VAL A 522 -6.86 -2.28 -8.91
C VAL A 522 -6.33 -1.84 -10.27
N ALA A 523 -6.59 -0.59 -10.69
CA ALA A 523 -6.04 -0.03 -11.91
C ALA A 523 -4.50 0.06 -11.86
N ARG A 524 -3.93 0.45 -10.72
CA ARG A 524 -2.47 0.44 -10.49
C ARG A 524 -1.91 -0.98 -10.56
N LEU A 525 -2.56 -1.96 -9.95
CA LEU A 525 -2.13 -3.37 -10.00
C LEU A 525 -2.08 -3.87 -11.44
N LYS A 526 -3.08 -3.52 -12.25
CA LYS A 526 -3.09 -3.83 -13.67
C LYS A 526 -1.90 -3.20 -14.40
N LEU A 527 -1.62 -1.92 -14.15
CA LEU A 527 -0.48 -1.21 -14.73
C LEU A 527 0.85 -1.88 -14.33
N ALA A 528 1.05 -2.13 -13.04
CA ALA A 528 2.27 -2.74 -12.53
C ALA A 528 2.46 -4.17 -13.05
N ARG A 529 1.39 -4.98 -13.15
CA ARG A 529 1.43 -6.28 -13.81
C ARG A 529 1.92 -6.15 -15.26
N HIS A 530 1.33 -5.24 -16.03
CA HIS A 530 1.69 -5.06 -17.44
C HIS A 530 3.17 -4.71 -17.58
N LEU A 531 3.65 -3.79 -16.75
CA LEU A 531 5.06 -3.39 -16.75
C LEU A 531 5.98 -4.55 -16.29
N ALA A 532 5.59 -5.31 -15.27
CA ALA A 532 6.36 -6.45 -14.76
C ALA A 532 6.51 -7.57 -15.80
N VAL A 533 5.45 -7.88 -16.55
CA VAL A 533 5.45 -8.94 -17.58
C VAL A 533 6.30 -8.58 -18.79
N HIS A 534 6.42 -7.29 -19.13
CA HIS A 534 7.00 -6.89 -20.42
C HIS A 534 8.41 -6.32 -20.36
N ARG A 535 8.98 -5.99 -19.18
CA ARG A 535 10.24 -5.20 -19.15
C ARG A 535 11.34 -5.51 -18.14
N GLY A 536 11.27 -6.53 -17.28
CA GLY A 536 12.37 -6.75 -16.30
C GLY A 536 12.48 -5.55 -15.36
N PHE A 537 11.70 -5.59 -14.29
CA PHE A 537 11.18 -4.40 -13.64
C PHE A 537 12.21 -3.70 -12.72
N ASP A 538 12.73 -2.54 -13.11
CA ASP A 538 13.62 -1.69 -12.28
C ASP A 538 12.86 -0.66 -11.41
N ALA A 539 11.55 -0.84 -11.21
CA ALA A 539 10.68 0.07 -10.48
C ALA A 539 10.27 -0.46 -9.09
N ALA A 540 11.21 -1.12 -8.40
CA ALA A 540 11.02 -1.70 -7.07
C ALA A 540 10.34 -0.73 -6.07
N HIS A 541 10.69 0.57 -6.14
CA HIS A 541 10.18 1.63 -5.26
C HIS A 541 8.71 1.96 -5.48
N ALA A 542 8.26 2.09 -6.73
CA ALA A 542 6.86 2.41 -7.03
C ALA A 542 5.89 1.24 -6.73
N THR A 543 6.41 0.01 -6.70
CA THR A 543 5.58 -1.19 -6.47
C THR A 543 5.40 -1.58 -5.01
N ALA A 544 6.24 -1.16 -4.07
CA ALA A 544 6.12 -1.64 -2.69
C ALA A 544 4.78 -1.23 -2.02
N PRO A 545 4.35 0.05 -2.05
CA PRO A 545 3.04 0.45 -1.51
C PRO A 545 1.89 -0.24 -2.26
N LEU A 546 2.05 -0.40 -3.58
CA LEU A 546 1.06 -1.05 -4.42
C LEU A 546 0.93 -2.55 -4.09
N ALA A 547 2.03 -3.25 -3.89
CA ALA A 547 2.07 -4.67 -3.57
C ALA A 547 1.49 -4.93 -2.18
N GLN A 548 1.70 -4.02 -1.23
CA GLN A 548 1.04 -4.04 0.08
C GLN A 548 -0.47 -3.80 -0.02
N SER A 549 -0.88 -2.82 -0.82
CA SER A 549 -2.31 -2.56 -1.12
C SER A 549 -2.98 -3.77 -1.76
N ALA A 550 -2.26 -4.45 -2.65
CA ALA A 550 -2.73 -5.63 -3.37
C ALA A 550 -3.17 -6.74 -2.41
N VAL A 551 -2.31 -7.07 -1.44
CA VAL A 551 -2.58 -8.10 -0.45
C VAL A 551 -3.80 -7.74 0.41
N LEU A 552 -3.95 -6.46 0.76
CA LEU A 552 -5.10 -6.00 1.53
C LEU A 552 -6.41 -6.11 0.73
N VAL A 553 -6.39 -5.83 -0.58
CA VAL A 553 -7.54 -6.06 -1.47
C VAL A 553 -7.91 -7.55 -1.51
N LEU A 554 -6.92 -8.47 -1.55
CA LEU A 554 -7.19 -9.91 -1.49
C LEU A 554 -7.83 -10.31 -0.16
N ASP A 555 -7.38 -9.74 0.94
CA ASP A 555 -7.92 -10.04 2.27
C ASP A 555 -9.37 -9.59 2.41
N CYS A 556 -9.67 -8.37 1.94
CA CYS A 556 -11.04 -7.88 1.86
C CYS A 556 -11.90 -8.79 0.97
N ALA A 557 -11.39 -9.16 -0.20
CA ALA A 557 -12.07 -10.06 -1.12
C ALA A 557 -12.38 -11.42 -0.47
N PHE A 558 -11.38 -12.04 0.14
CA PHE A 558 -11.52 -13.33 0.81
C PHE A 558 -12.52 -13.29 1.96
N GLU A 559 -12.38 -12.31 2.86
CA GLU A 559 -13.22 -12.22 4.06
C GLU A 559 -14.71 -12.16 3.68
N VAL A 560 -15.02 -11.37 2.66
CA VAL A 560 -16.38 -11.08 2.25
C VAL A 560 -16.93 -12.20 1.37
N VAL A 561 -16.22 -12.59 0.29
CA VAL A 561 -16.66 -13.64 -0.64
C VAL A 561 -16.92 -14.95 0.11
N ARG A 562 -16.03 -15.32 1.05
CA ARG A 562 -16.20 -16.54 1.85
C ARG A 562 -17.52 -16.57 2.64
N ARG A 563 -18.05 -15.42 3.06
CA ARG A 563 -19.29 -15.34 3.85
C ARG A 563 -20.55 -15.46 2.98
N TRP A 564 -20.45 -15.19 1.68
CA TRP A 564 -21.57 -15.33 0.73
C TRP A 564 -21.55 -16.62 -0.07
N LEU A 565 -20.42 -17.34 -0.06
CA LEU A 565 -20.32 -18.60 -0.77
C LEU A 565 -21.30 -19.63 -0.16
N ARG A 566 -22.34 -19.97 -0.92
CA ARG A 566 -23.29 -21.06 -0.63
C ARG A 566 -22.78 -22.36 -1.26
N PRO A 567 -23.19 -23.54 -0.77
CA PRO A 567 -22.87 -24.81 -1.42
C PRO A 567 -23.26 -24.76 -2.90
N GLY A 568 -22.31 -25.03 -3.80
CA GLY A 568 -22.52 -25.03 -5.26
C GLY A 568 -22.55 -23.66 -5.94
N CYS A 569 -22.39 -22.54 -5.22
CA CYS A 569 -22.22 -21.22 -5.84
C CYS A 569 -20.74 -20.91 -6.10
N GLY A 570 -20.44 -20.28 -7.24
CA GLY A 570 -19.08 -19.87 -7.58
C GLY A 570 -18.65 -18.55 -6.91
N PRO A 571 -17.33 -18.27 -6.81
CA PRO A 571 -16.82 -17.01 -6.29
C PRO A 571 -17.28 -15.78 -7.09
N ALA A 572 -17.45 -15.92 -8.40
CA ALA A 572 -17.97 -14.85 -9.26
C ALA A 572 -19.40 -14.45 -8.89
N ASP A 573 -20.28 -15.40 -8.57
CA ASP A 573 -21.65 -15.10 -8.15
C ASP A 573 -21.67 -14.35 -6.81
N ALA A 574 -20.80 -14.75 -5.88
CA ALA A 574 -20.64 -14.07 -4.59
C ALA A 574 -20.10 -12.63 -4.76
N LEU A 575 -19.18 -12.40 -5.71
CA LEU A 575 -18.74 -11.04 -6.08
C LEU A 575 -19.87 -10.20 -6.68
N ALA A 576 -20.72 -10.78 -7.52
CA ALA A 576 -21.87 -10.11 -8.10
C ALA A 576 -22.93 -9.76 -7.02
N GLU A 577 -23.19 -10.68 -6.10
CA GLU A 577 -24.08 -10.47 -4.95
C GLU A 577 -23.56 -9.34 -4.05
N ALA A 578 -22.25 -9.29 -3.80
CA ALA A 578 -21.58 -8.23 -3.07
C ALA A 578 -21.95 -6.84 -3.54
N ARG A 579 -21.83 -6.67 -4.85
CA ARG A 579 -22.00 -5.38 -5.51
C ARG A 579 -23.45 -4.94 -5.43
N ARG A 580 -24.39 -5.82 -5.75
CA ARG A 580 -25.83 -5.53 -5.64
C ARG A 580 -26.18 -5.08 -4.22
N TRP A 581 -25.63 -5.77 -3.23
CA TRP A 581 -25.86 -5.44 -1.82
C TRP A 581 -25.24 -4.10 -1.43
N HIS A 582 -23.99 -3.81 -1.84
CA HIS A 582 -23.37 -2.50 -1.62
C HIS A 582 -24.17 -1.35 -2.22
N GLU A 583 -24.60 -1.49 -3.49
CA GLU A 583 -25.40 -0.49 -4.19
C GLU A 583 -26.76 -0.25 -3.50
N ALA A 584 -27.41 -1.31 -3.01
CA ALA A 584 -28.65 -1.20 -2.24
C ALA A 584 -28.46 -0.44 -0.91
N ASN A 585 -27.38 -0.73 -0.18
CA ASN A 585 -27.08 0.00 1.07
C ASN A 585 -26.74 1.46 0.82
N LEU A 586 -25.97 1.77 -0.21
CA LEU A 586 -25.69 3.17 -0.59
C LEU A 586 -26.99 3.93 -0.85
N ALA A 587 -27.93 3.33 -1.58
CA ALA A 587 -29.23 3.93 -1.82
C ALA A 587 -30.00 4.17 -0.51
N ALA A 588 -30.10 3.15 0.35
CA ALA A 588 -30.79 3.24 1.63
C ALA A 588 -30.18 4.28 2.58
N TRP A 589 -28.85 4.31 2.70
CA TRP A 589 -28.14 5.26 3.56
C TRP A 589 -28.26 6.70 3.09
N ARG A 590 -28.27 6.95 1.77
CA ARG A 590 -28.51 8.30 1.24
C ARG A 590 -29.91 8.81 1.60
N SER A 591 -30.89 7.92 1.71
CA SER A 591 -32.28 8.26 2.03
C SER A 591 -32.63 8.29 3.52
N SER A 592 -31.81 7.72 4.42
CA SER A 592 -32.18 7.57 5.84
C SER A 592 -31.50 8.60 6.77
N PRO A 593 -32.27 9.30 7.63
CA PRO A 593 -31.72 10.15 8.69
C PRO A 593 -31.18 9.33 9.88
N GLU A 594 -31.73 8.15 10.15
CA GLU A 594 -31.33 7.26 11.25
C GLU A 594 -30.70 5.98 10.72
N LEU A 595 -29.60 5.54 11.36
CA LEU A 595 -28.79 4.41 10.93
C LEU A 595 -28.84 3.28 11.96
N GLU A 596 -29.46 2.15 11.61
CA GLU A 596 -29.20 0.88 12.28
C GLU A 596 -28.11 0.12 11.51
N LEU A 597 -26.92 0.03 12.10
CA LEU A 597 -25.79 -0.70 11.51
C LEU A 597 -25.28 -1.76 12.48
N ASP A 598 -25.33 -3.00 12.01
CA ASP A 598 -24.66 -4.15 12.60
C ASP A 598 -23.44 -4.50 11.73
N ALA A 599 -22.30 -4.74 12.36
CA ALA A 599 -21.07 -5.10 11.67
C ALA A 599 -21.20 -6.40 10.88
N ASP A 600 -22.05 -7.32 11.33
CA ASP A 600 -22.33 -8.57 10.64
C ASP A 600 -23.48 -8.43 9.64
N HIS A 601 -24.42 -7.48 9.83
CA HIS A 601 -25.36 -7.13 8.75
C HIS A 601 -24.69 -6.44 7.57
N LEU A 602 -23.52 -5.80 7.77
CA LEU A 602 -22.71 -5.36 6.63
C LEU A 602 -22.27 -6.53 5.71
N LEU A 603 -22.38 -7.77 6.21
CA LEU A 603 -21.92 -8.98 5.52
C LEU A 603 -23.03 -9.99 5.30
N HIS A 604 -24.22 -9.79 5.86
CA HIS A 604 -25.37 -10.68 5.72
C HIS A 604 -26.65 -9.87 5.55
N PRO A 605 -27.49 -10.18 4.54
CA PRO A 605 -28.80 -9.57 4.46
C PRO A 605 -29.63 -9.98 5.68
N ARG A 606 -30.34 -9.03 6.33
CA ARG A 606 -31.56 -9.39 7.04
C ARG A 606 -32.48 -10.01 5.99
N LYS A 607 -32.96 -11.23 6.23
CA LYS A 607 -34.23 -11.63 5.61
C LYS A 607 -35.25 -10.61 6.12
N GLN A 608 -35.70 -9.72 5.23
CA GLN A 608 -36.90 -8.94 5.50
C GLN A 608 -38.09 -9.89 5.60
#